data_AF-A0A2Z6N3Z5-F1
#
_entry.id   AF-A0A2Z6N3Z5-F1
#
_cell.length_a   1.000
_cell.length_b   1.000
_cell.length_c   1.000
_cell.angle_alpha   90.00
_cell.angle_beta   90.00
_cell.angle_gamma   90.00
#
_symmetry.space_group_name_H-M   'P 1'
#
loop_
_entity.id
_entity.type
_entity.pdbx_description
1 polymer ?
#
loop_
_entity_poly.entity_id
_entity_poly.type
_entity_poly.pdbx_seq_one_letter_code
_entity_poly.pdbx_strand_id
1 'polypeptide(L)'
;MNFRRHLPHRVVLGNKIFVFGGAIRDSPAVAEVYQIVGCGASSDDKWEKLTFPCGGRFNPRIKPVSDPSNNHRLIACFGDSLYAYYPKIEKWELLHQPLDGKDLFDAFSAIMVDQVVLRSLMLGFNSCQRRFMAYNIFTNKWLIVDDSNFVYKTYFGASKIYFGDRSELFHLGNDILCLADSYTTDRKTVLRFLRFSIKLVNEELVQLTPLSFHTIDMDDIDCFAITFSPF
;
A
#
# COMPACT_ATOMS: atom_id res chain seq x y z
N MET A 1 14.72 -17.77 -20.92
CA MET A 1 13.77 -17.49 -19.81
C MET A 1 14.21 -16.20 -19.13
N ASN A 2 13.50 -15.09 -19.37
CA ASN A 2 13.76 -13.84 -18.66
C ASN A 2 13.08 -13.91 -17.29
N PHE A 3 13.86 -14.13 -16.24
CA PHE A 3 13.36 -14.00 -14.87
C PHE A 3 13.09 -12.52 -14.60
N ARG A 4 11.81 -12.11 -14.66
CA ARG A 4 11.39 -10.82 -14.13
C ARG A 4 11.66 -10.85 -12.62
N ARG A 5 12.75 -10.21 -12.19
CA ARG A 5 13.00 -9.98 -10.76
C ARG A 5 11.86 -9.10 -10.24
N HIS A 6 11.10 -9.61 -9.27
CA HIS A 6 10.17 -8.76 -8.54
C HIS A 6 10.99 -7.75 -7.74
N LEU A 7 10.75 -6.46 -7.98
CA LEU A 7 11.35 -5.41 -7.17
C LEU A 7 10.85 -5.57 -5.73
N PRO A 8 11.70 -5.33 -4.72
CA PRO A 8 11.29 -5.40 -3.34
C PRO A 8 10.25 -4.32 -3.03
N HIS A 9 9.39 -4.59 -2.05
CA HIS A 9 8.47 -3.57 -1.55
C HIS A 9 9.27 -2.49 -0.85
N ARG A 10 8.84 -1.24 -0.99
CA ARG A 10 9.49 -0.11 -0.33
C ARG A 10 8.46 0.82 0.27
N VAL A 11 8.80 1.39 1.42
CA VAL A 11 8.00 2.40 2.09
C VAL A 11 8.92 3.48 2.63
N VAL A 12 8.49 4.73 2.50
CA VAL A 12 9.21 5.89 3.03
C VAL A 12 8.53 6.34 4.31
N LEU A 13 9.30 6.56 5.36
CA LEU A 13 8.82 7.11 6.62
C LEU A 13 9.89 8.02 7.20
N GLY A 14 9.54 9.31 7.35
CA GLY A 14 10.51 10.34 7.71
C GLY A 14 11.65 10.40 6.69
N ASN A 15 12.89 10.32 7.16
CA ASN A 15 14.10 10.32 6.35
C ASN A 15 14.64 8.90 6.10
N LYS A 16 13.82 7.86 6.16
CA LYS A 16 14.26 6.48 5.95
C LYS A 16 13.44 5.81 4.84
N ILE A 17 14.13 5.05 3.98
CA ILE A 17 13.53 4.13 3.02
C ILE A 17 13.66 2.73 3.60
N PHE A 18 12.54 2.09 3.81
CA PHE A 18 12.48 0.71 4.27
C PHE A 18 12.20 -0.18 3.07
N VAL A 19 13.06 -1.16 2.83
CA VAL A 19 12.96 -2.09 1.72
C VAL A 19 12.67 -3.47 2.30
N PHE A 20 11.54 -4.04 1.91
CA PHE A 20 11.06 -5.33 2.39
C PHE A 20 11.05 -6.33 1.24
N GLY A 21 11.75 -7.44 1.45
CA GLY A 21 11.87 -8.48 0.46
C GLY A 21 12.96 -8.20 -0.58
N GLY A 22 12.87 -8.93 -1.70
CA GLY A 22 14.00 -9.18 -2.60
C GLY A 22 14.33 -10.66 -2.58
N ALA A 23 13.36 -11.50 -2.96
CA ALA A 23 13.60 -12.94 -3.03
C ALA A 23 14.50 -13.24 -4.24
N ILE A 24 15.78 -13.49 -4.00
CA ILE A 24 16.41 -14.64 -4.67
C ILE A 24 15.62 -15.85 -4.18
N ARG A 25 15.14 -16.69 -5.10
CA ARG A 25 14.10 -17.73 -4.91
C ARG A 25 14.23 -18.62 -3.66
N ASP A 26 15.40 -18.66 -3.02
CA ASP A 26 15.74 -19.57 -1.92
C ASP A 26 16.27 -18.86 -0.66
N SER A 27 16.15 -17.53 -0.54
CA SER A 27 16.57 -16.79 0.66
C SER A 27 15.37 -16.36 1.49
N PRO A 28 15.41 -16.47 2.84
CA PRO A 28 14.40 -15.83 3.68
C PRO A 28 14.31 -14.36 3.31
N ALA A 29 13.09 -13.85 3.07
CA ALA A 29 12.87 -12.45 2.76
C ALA A 29 13.59 -11.59 3.80
N VAL A 30 14.57 -10.79 3.37
CA VAL A 30 15.29 -9.83 4.21
C VAL A 30 14.56 -8.50 4.11
N ALA A 31 14.47 -7.75 5.21
CA ALA A 31 14.14 -6.32 5.15
C ALA A 31 15.38 -5.54 5.55
N GLU A 32 15.70 -4.57 4.73
CA GLU A 32 16.82 -3.68 4.89
C GLU A 32 16.27 -2.26 4.97
N VAL A 33 16.91 -1.43 5.78
CA VAL A 33 16.57 -0.02 5.92
C VAL A 33 17.74 0.78 5.44
N TYR A 34 17.42 1.70 4.56
CA TYR A 34 18.34 2.73 4.16
C TYR A 34 17.92 4.03 4.83
N GLN A 35 18.83 4.62 5.58
CA GLN A 35 18.63 5.96 6.10
C GLN A 35 19.01 6.98 5.02
N ILE A 36 18.06 7.79 4.56
CA ILE A 36 18.34 8.98 3.77
C ILE A 36 18.89 10.01 4.75
N VAL A 37 20.21 10.08 4.88
CA VAL A 37 20.85 11.22 5.54
C VAL A 37 20.72 12.40 4.58
N GLY A 38 20.29 13.56 5.09
CA GLY A 38 19.96 14.73 4.27
C GLY A 38 21.08 15.12 3.30
N CYS A 39 20.73 15.81 2.22
CA CYS A 39 21.62 16.32 1.16
C CYS A 39 22.66 17.34 1.70
N GLY A 40 23.54 16.91 2.58
CA GLY A 40 24.61 17.66 3.20
C GLY A 40 25.75 16.70 3.41
N ALA A 41 26.86 16.95 2.71
CA ALA A 41 28.03 16.10 2.62
C ALA A 41 28.74 15.91 3.98
N SER A 42 28.21 15.02 4.84
CA SER A 42 28.97 14.31 5.89
C SER A 42 28.05 13.48 6.80
N SER A 43 27.82 12.21 6.44
CA SER A 43 28.03 11.04 7.31
C SER A 43 27.24 9.82 6.80
N ASP A 44 27.95 8.87 6.21
CA ASP A 44 27.65 7.44 6.11
C ASP A 44 26.25 7.02 5.62
N ASP A 45 26.09 6.99 4.29
CA ASP A 45 25.07 6.18 3.60
C ASP A 45 25.23 4.70 4.00
N LYS A 46 24.41 4.23 4.95
CA LYS A 46 24.48 2.85 5.45
C LYS A 46 23.13 2.17 5.30
N TRP A 47 23.19 0.95 4.77
CA TRP A 47 22.11 -0.02 4.83
C TRP A 47 22.20 -0.77 6.16
N GLU A 48 21.11 -0.77 6.91
CA GLU A 48 20.98 -1.47 8.18
C GLU A 48 19.96 -2.59 8.03
N LYS A 49 20.28 -3.76 8.58
CA LYS A 49 19.37 -4.90 8.54
C LYS A 49 18.32 -4.76 9.64
N LEU A 50 17.05 -4.88 9.29
CA LEU A 50 15.99 -4.93 10.29
C LEU A 50 15.89 -6.32 10.91
N THR A 51 15.72 -6.33 12.23
CA THR A 51 15.25 -7.52 12.94
C THR A 51 13.76 -7.71 12.64
N PHE A 52 13.34 -8.94 12.38
CA PHE A 52 11.93 -9.28 12.21
C PHE A 52 11.34 -9.87 13.50
N PRO A 53 10.01 -9.83 13.68
CA PRO A 53 9.36 -10.60 14.73
C PRO A 53 9.80 -12.08 14.66
N CYS A 54 10.19 -12.66 15.79
CA CYS A 54 10.70 -14.03 15.86
C CYS A 54 9.74 -15.02 15.17
N GLY A 55 10.24 -15.78 14.18
CA GLY A 55 9.48 -16.82 13.47
C GLY A 55 8.54 -16.33 12.36
N GLY A 56 8.38 -15.01 12.17
CA GLY A 56 7.54 -14.44 11.12
C GLY A 56 8.22 -14.48 9.75
N ARG A 57 7.57 -15.13 8.75
CA ARG A 57 7.95 -14.94 7.34
C ARG A 57 7.24 -13.70 6.80
N PHE A 58 7.99 -12.72 6.30
CA PHE A 58 7.40 -11.55 5.65
C PHE A 58 6.46 -12.00 4.54
N ASN A 59 5.24 -11.47 4.52
CA ASN A 59 4.26 -11.78 3.49
C ASN A 59 4.43 -10.80 2.33
N PRO A 60 5.01 -11.22 1.18
CA PRO A 60 5.27 -10.32 0.06
C PRO A 60 4.01 -9.90 -0.68
N ARG A 61 2.81 -10.33 -0.26
CA ARG A 61 1.56 -9.92 -0.92
C ARG A 61 1.10 -8.53 -0.47
N ILE A 62 1.43 -8.13 0.76
CA ILE A 62 0.96 -6.88 1.33
C ILE A 62 2.15 -5.94 1.46
N LYS A 63 2.04 -4.78 0.80
CA LYS A 63 3.06 -3.74 0.91
C LYS A 63 3.04 -3.16 2.32
N PRO A 64 4.21 -2.97 2.96
CA PRO A 64 4.29 -2.22 4.19
C PRO A 64 3.72 -0.81 3.99
N VAL A 65 2.98 -0.34 4.98
CA VAL A 65 2.28 0.95 4.94
C VAL A 65 2.93 1.90 5.92
N SER A 66 3.12 3.16 5.53
CA SER A 66 3.57 4.20 6.45
C SER A 66 2.39 4.75 7.26
N ASP A 67 2.62 4.88 8.56
CA ASP A 67 1.71 5.52 9.52
C ASP A 67 2.47 6.69 10.18
N PRO A 68 2.65 7.82 9.45
CA PRO A 68 3.39 8.96 9.98
C PRO A 68 2.64 9.67 11.11
N SER A 69 1.31 9.53 11.17
CA SER A 69 0.47 10.28 12.12
C SER A 69 0.45 9.65 13.52
N ASN A 70 0.62 8.34 13.62
CA ASN A 70 0.61 7.61 14.88
C ASN A 70 2.02 7.17 15.27
N ASN A 71 2.73 8.04 15.99
CA ASN A 71 4.09 7.78 16.51
C ASN A 71 5.15 7.45 15.43
N HIS A 72 4.92 7.83 14.17
CA HIS A 72 5.83 7.57 13.04
C HIS A 72 6.23 6.10 12.98
N ARG A 73 5.26 5.23 12.69
CA ARG A 73 5.44 3.78 12.64
C ARG A 73 5.20 3.24 11.23
N LEU A 74 5.62 2.01 11.01
CA LEU A 74 5.29 1.24 9.80
C LEU A 74 4.36 0.11 10.17
N ILE A 75 3.38 -0.15 9.31
CA ILE A 75 2.52 -1.32 9.42
C ILE A 75 3.01 -2.34 8.40
N ALA A 76 3.30 -3.56 8.84
CA ALA A 76 3.71 -4.65 7.95
C ALA A 76 3.06 -5.97 8.33
N CYS A 77 2.90 -6.86 7.36
CA CYS A 77 2.34 -8.18 7.55
C CYS A 77 3.42 -9.26 7.58
N PHE A 78 3.40 -10.07 8.64
CA PHE A 78 4.26 -11.26 8.79
C PHE A 78 3.38 -12.49 8.98
N GLY A 79 3.46 -13.42 8.02
CA GLY A 79 2.45 -14.46 7.85
C GLY A 79 1.10 -13.80 7.57
N ASP A 80 0.20 -13.96 8.53
CA ASP A 80 -1.18 -13.47 8.49
C ASP A 80 -1.43 -12.35 9.51
N SER A 81 -0.43 -12.00 10.31
CA SER A 81 -0.51 -11.06 11.41
C SER A 81 0.01 -9.67 11.02
N LEU A 82 -0.64 -8.63 11.53
CA LEU A 82 -0.22 -7.23 11.35
C LEU A 82 0.67 -6.79 12.51
N TYR A 83 1.76 -6.11 12.19
CA TYR A 83 2.69 -5.56 13.17
C TYR A 83 2.97 -4.08 12.90
N ALA A 84 3.18 -3.32 13.96
CA ALA A 84 3.73 -1.97 13.93
C ALA A 84 5.24 -2.01 14.23
N TYR A 85 6.06 -1.45 13.35
CA TYR A 85 7.47 -1.16 13.65
C TYR A 85 7.63 0.30 14.06
N TYR A 86 8.28 0.52 15.19
CA TYR A 86 8.61 1.84 15.70
C TYR A 86 10.10 2.11 15.51
N PRO A 87 10.50 2.91 14.50
CA PRO A 87 11.91 3.14 14.18
C PRO A 87 12.71 3.78 15.31
N LYS A 88 12.06 4.58 16.19
CA LYS A 88 12.75 5.26 17.30
C LYS A 88 13.27 4.30 18.38
N ILE A 89 12.57 3.19 18.60
CA ILE A 89 12.91 2.18 19.61
C ILE A 89 13.26 0.84 18.98
N GLU A 90 13.34 0.80 17.65
CA GLU A 90 13.66 -0.36 16.81
C GLU A 90 12.91 -1.65 17.20
N LYS A 91 11.61 -1.51 17.51
CA LYS A 91 10.79 -2.59 18.05
C LYS A 91 9.55 -2.83 17.20
N TRP A 92 9.22 -4.11 17.04
CA TRP A 92 7.94 -4.57 16.51
C TRP A 92 6.92 -4.80 17.63
N GLU A 93 5.69 -4.36 17.39
CA GLU A 93 4.52 -4.60 18.22
C GLU A 93 3.48 -5.36 17.38
N LEU A 94 2.91 -6.42 17.93
CA LEU A 94 1.79 -7.13 17.29
C LEU A 94 0.52 -6.29 17.43
N LEU A 95 -0.10 -5.95 16.30
CA LEU A 95 -1.36 -5.21 16.26
C LEU A 95 -2.55 -6.14 16.09
N HIS A 96 -2.41 -7.15 15.23
CA HIS A 96 -3.47 -8.09 14.92
C HIS A 96 -2.90 -9.48 14.67
N GLN A 97 -3.56 -10.48 15.24
CA GLN A 97 -3.37 -11.87 14.92
C GLN A 97 -4.74 -12.47 14.56
N PRO A 98 -4.93 -12.96 13.33
CA PRO A 98 -6.20 -13.53 12.94
C PRO A 98 -6.47 -14.82 13.72
N LEU A 99 -7.73 -15.01 14.10
CA LEU A 99 -8.23 -16.27 14.64
C LEU A 99 -8.70 -17.12 13.46
N ASP A 100 -8.12 -18.30 13.27
CA ASP A 100 -8.54 -19.32 12.30
C ASP A 100 -8.58 -18.90 10.81
N GLY A 101 -7.70 -17.99 10.38
CA GLY A 101 -7.45 -17.68 8.96
C GLY A 101 -8.62 -17.01 8.22
N LYS A 102 -9.68 -16.60 8.93
CA LYS A 102 -10.88 -15.98 8.34
C LYS A 102 -10.82 -14.45 8.23
N ASP A 103 -9.84 -13.82 8.88
CA ASP A 103 -9.70 -12.37 8.98
C ASP A 103 -8.44 -11.83 8.26
N LEU A 104 -8.07 -12.45 7.14
CA LEU A 104 -6.87 -12.09 6.40
C LEU A 104 -7.04 -10.75 5.68
N PHE A 105 -6.09 -9.84 5.91
CA PHE A 105 -5.98 -8.62 5.13
C PHE A 105 -5.41 -8.92 3.74
N ASP A 106 -6.27 -9.34 2.82
CA ASP A 106 -5.90 -9.66 1.44
C ASP A 106 -6.07 -8.42 0.54
N ALA A 107 -5.14 -7.47 0.63
CA ALA A 107 -5.11 -6.32 -0.27
C ALA A 107 -3.73 -6.16 -0.92
N PHE A 108 -3.72 -5.91 -2.23
CA PHE A 108 -2.49 -5.72 -2.99
C PHE A 108 -1.87 -4.34 -2.79
N SER A 109 -2.73 -3.36 -2.47
CA SER A 109 -2.33 -2.02 -2.07
C SER A 109 -3.16 -1.59 -0.86
N ALA A 110 -2.51 -0.91 0.07
CA ALA A 110 -3.10 -0.45 1.30
C ALA A 110 -2.47 0.87 1.75
N ILE A 111 -3.26 1.68 2.44
CA ILE A 111 -2.83 2.96 2.98
C ILE A 111 -3.48 3.22 4.35
N MET A 112 -2.78 3.94 5.21
CA MET A 112 -3.37 4.49 6.44
C MET A 112 -4.16 5.75 6.11
N VAL A 113 -5.38 5.82 6.65
CA VAL A 113 -6.33 6.91 6.42
C VAL A 113 -6.65 7.61 7.74
N ASP A 114 -5.61 8.21 8.33
CA ASP A 114 -5.69 8.72 9.70
C ASP A 114 -6.43 10.05 9.84
N GLN A 115 -6.60 10.80 8.73
CA GLN A 115 -7.27 12.10 8.73
C GLN A 115 -8.80 11.98 8.86
N VAL A 116 -9.37 10.85 8.43
CA VAL A 116 -10.82 10.63 8.38
C VAL A 116 -11.34 9.97 9.66
N VAL A 117 -10.56 9.05 10.24
CA VAL A 117 -11.02 8.12 11.28
C VAL A 117 -9.96 7.99 12.36
N LEU A 118 -10.03 8.85 13.39
CA LEU A 118 -9.40 8.68 14.71
C LEU A 118 -8.07 7.87 14.73
N ARG A 119 -7.17 8.14 13.78
CA ARG A 119 -5.80 7.60 13.68
C ARG A 119 -5.65 6.06 13.72
N SER A 120 -6.45 5.27 13.00
CA SER A 120 -6.26 3.80 12.96
C SER A 120 -6.91 3.04 11.79
N LEU A 121 -7.37 3.73 10.75
CA LEU A 121 -8.02 3.07 9.62
C LEU A 121 -6.99 2.67 8.56
N MET A 122 -6.90 1.37 8.28
CA MET A 122 -6.20 0.85 7.11
C MET A 122 -7.21 0.55 6.01
N LEU A 123 -7.08 1.24 4.87
CA LEU A 123 -7.89 0.99 3.68
C LEU A 123 -7.04 0.22 2.67
N GLY A 124 -7.57 -0.90 2.16
CA GLY A 124 -6.96 -1.71 1.12
C GLY A 124 -7.85 -1.85 -0.10
N PHE A 125 -7.24 -2.13 -1.24
CA PHE A 125 -7.95 -2.54 -2.46
C PHE A 125 -7.52 -3.96 -2.86
N ASN A 126 -8.50 -4.86 -3.01
CA ASN A 126 -8.31 -6.21 -3.52
C ASN A 126 -8.73 -6.24 -4.99
N SER A 127 -7.76 -6.33 -5.91
CA SER A 127 -7.99 -6.37 -7.36
C SER A 127 -8.65 -7.66 -7.84
N CYS A 128 -8.38 -8.80 -7.18
CA CYS A 128 -9.00 -10.08 -7.52
C CYS A 128 -10.50 -10.07 -7.25
N GLN A 129 -10.91 -9.53 -6.11
CA GLN A 129 -12.31 -9.40 -5.69
C GLN A 129 -12.96 -8.09 -6.14
N ARG A 130 -12.16 -7.15 -6.64
CA ARG A 130 -12.56 -5.82 -7.12
C ARG A 130 -13.35 -5.04 -6.07
N ARG A 131 -12.85 -5.04 -4.84
CA ARG A 131 -13.50 -4.37 -3.72
C ARG A 131 -12.49 -3.68 -2.81
N PHE A 132 -12.98 -2.66 -2.14
CA PHE A 132 -12.26 -2.05 -1.03
C PHE A 132 -12.47 -2.86 0.25
N MET A 133 -11.47 -2.80 1.13
CA MET A 133 -11.50 -3.41 2.45
C MET A 133 -11.02 -2.38 3.45
N ALA A 134 -11.71 -2.29 4.59
CA ALA A 134 -11.40 -1.32 5.64
C ALA A 134 -11.19 -2.06 6.95
N TYR A 135 -10.07 -1.81 7.60
CA TYR A 135 -9.72 -2.44 8.87
C TYR A 135 -9.35 -1.39 9.90
N ASN A 136 -10.02 -1.40 11.04
CA ASN A 136 -9.70 -0.57 12.18
C ASN A 136 -8.70 -1.32 13.06
N ILE A 137 -7.45 -0.84 13.05
CA ILE A 137 -6.34 -1.42 13.78
C ILE A 137 -6.55 -1.31 15.30
N PHE A 138 -7.13 -0.22 15.78
CA PHE A 138 -7.31 0.02 17.21
C PHE A 138 -8.36 -0.90 17.82
N THR A 139 -9.52 -1.01 17.16
CA THR A 139 -10.60 -1.88 17.65
C THR A 139 -10.43 -3.32 17.24
N ASN A 140 -9.43 -3.62 16.40
CA ASN A 140 -9.21 -4.94 15.82
C ASN A 140 -10.48 -5.47 15.10
N LYS A 141 -11.06 -4.65 14.22
CA LYS A 141 -12.32 -4.99 13.52
C LYS A 141 -12.26 -4.63 12.05
N TRP A 142 -12.81 -5.53 11.24
CA TRP A 142 -13.21 -5.23 9.87
C TRP A 142 -14.40 -4.29 9.87
N LEU A 143 -14.33 -3.25 9.05
CA LEU A 143 -15.42 -2.31 8.84
C LEU A 143 -16.14 -2.67 7.53
N ILE A 144 -17.44 -2.42 7.52
CA ILE A 144 -18.25 -2.45 6.31
C ILE A 144 -17.78 -1.29 5.42
N VAL A 145 -17.53 -1.58 4.15
CA VAL A 145 -17.24 -0.56 3.15
C VAL A 145 -18.47 -0.38 2.27
N ASP A 146 -19.09 0.78 2.34
CA ASP A 146 -20.10 1.21 1.38
C ASP A 146 -19.40 1.88 0.19
N ASP A 147 -19.18 1.10 -0.86
CA ASP A 147 -18.73 1.54 -2.18
C ASP A 147 -19.87 1.46 -3.21
N SER A 148 -21.15 1.44 -2.78
CA SER A 148 -22.30 1.33 -3.68
C SER A 148 -22.37 2.47 -4.70
N ASN A 149 -21.85 3.65 -4.34
CA ASN A 149 -21.72 4.81 -5.23
C ASN A 149 -20.64 4.63 -6.30
N PHE A 150 -19.72 3.67 -6.13
CA PHE A 150 -18.80 3.22 -7.18
C PHE A 150 -19.60 2.35 -8.13
N VAL A 151 -20.48 2.97 -8.91
CA VAL A 151 -21.17 2.23 -9.94
C VAL A 151 -20.19 2.03 -11.08
N TYR A 152 -19.43 0.92 -10.99
CA TYR A 152 -18.51 0.38 -11.99
C TYR A 152 -19.12 0.25 -13.40
N LYS A 153 -20.43 0.51 -13.53
CA LYS A 153 -21.22 0.45 -14.76
C LYS A 153 -21.73 1.79 -15.30
N THR A 154 -21.79 2.89 -14.54
CA THR A 154 -22.75 3.95 -14.92
C THR A 154 -22.23 5.39 -14.96
N TYR A 155 -21.11 5.74 -14.32
CA TYR A 155 -20.69 7.15 -14.30
C TYR A 155 -19.84 7.60 -15.50
N PHE A 156 -19.22 6.68 -16.26
CA PHE A 156 -18.18 7.07 -17.25
C PHE A 156 -18.29 6.44 -18.64
N GLY A 157 -19.45 5.91 -19.02
CA GLY A 157 -19.68 5.42 -20.39
C GLY A 157 -18.87 4.16 -20.76
N ALA A 158 -19.57 3.02 -20.81
CA ALA A 158 -19.22 1.81 -21.58
C ALA A 158 -17.89 1.07 -21.34
N SER A 159 -17.05 1.43 -20.38
CA SER A 159 -15.90 0.58 -20.00
C SER A 159 -15.89 0.33 -18.49
N LYS A 160 -15.95 -0.95 -18.11
CA LYS A 160 -15.83 -1.37 -16.71
C LYS A 160 -14.51 -0.81 -16.18
N ILE A 161 -14.58 0.04 -15.17
CA ILE A 161 -13.39 0.54 -14.47
C ILE A 161 -12.70 -0.70 -13.88
N TYR A 162 -11.56 -1.09 -14.45
CA TYR A 162 -10.79 -2.24 -14.01
C TYR A 162 -9.45 -1.77 -13.47
N PHE A 163 -9.17 -2.16 -12.24
CA PHE A 163 -7.94 -1.92 -11.51
C PHE A 163 -7.29 -3.28 -11.27
N GLY A 164 -6.08 -3.47 -11.79
CA GLY A 164 -5.33 -4.72 -11.70
C GLY A 164 -4.51 -4.85 -10.41
N ASP A 165 -3.76 -5.93 -10.28
CA ASP A 165 -2.93 -6.25 -9.10
C ASP A 165 -1.75 -5.27 -8.90
N ARG A 166 -1.53 -4.36 -9.85
CA ARG A 166 -0.51 -3.30 -9.79
C ARG A 166 -1.08 -1.94 -9.40
N SER A 167 -2.36 -1.89 -9.05
CA SER A 167 -2.99 -0.66 -8.62
C SER A 167 -2.41 -0.20 -7.29
N GLU A 168 -2.33 1.10 -7.11
CA GLU A 168 -1.75 1.73 -5.94
C GLU A 168 -2.72 2.75 -5.33
N LEU A 169 -2.81 2.74 -4.01
CA LEU A 169 -3.57 3.72 -3.23
C LEU A 169 -2.66 4.85 -2.75
N PHE A 170 -3.13 6.07 -2.97
CA PHE A 170 -2.41 7.29 -2.56
C PHE A 170 -3.32 8.24 -1.80
N HIS A 171 -2.72 8.96 -0.86
CA HIS A 171 -3.36 10.07 -0.17
C HIS A 171 -3.17 11.36 -0.99
N LEU A 172 -4.25 12.05 -1.33
CA LEU A 172 -4.20 13.36 -2.01
C LEU A 172 -4.40 14.54 -1.05
N GLY A 173 -4.76 14.29 0.21
CA GLY A 173 -5.08 15.31 1.21
C GLY A 173 -6.58 15.44 1.46
N ASN A 174 -6.98 16.00 2.61
CA ASN A 174 -8.37 16.36 2.92
C ASN A 174 -9.35 15.20 2.70
N ASP A 175 -9.04 14.02 3.24
CA ASP A 175 -9.90 12.83 3.13
C ASP A 175 -10.13 12.34 1.68
N ILE A 176 -9.33 12.81 0.72
CA ILE A 176 -9.34 12.39 -0.67
C ILE A 176 -8.20 11.40 -0.91
N LEU A 177 -8.58 10.26 -1.47
CA LEU A 177 -7.68 9.21 -1.91
C LEU A 177 -7.72 9.07 -3.44
N CYS A 178 -6.68 8.45 -3.98
CA CYS A 178 -6.59 8.08 -5.37
C CYS A 178 -6.19 6.61 -5.50
N LEU A 179 -6.96 5.84 -6.24
CA LEU A 179 -6.54 4.55 -6.75
C LEU A 179 -5.99 4.76 -8.16
N ALA A 180 -4.69 4.51 -8.36
CA ALA A 180 -4.06 4.63 -9.66
C ALA A 180 -3.63 3.26 -10.18
N ASP A 181 -3.68 3.06 -11.50
CA ASP A 181 -3.19 1.84 -12.14
C ASP A 181 -2.61 2.16 -13.51
N SER A 182 -1.78 1.26 -13.99
CA SER A 182 -1.18 1.32 -15.32
C SER A 182 -1.27 -0.04 -15.99
N TYR A 183 -1.71 -0.06 -17.24
CA TYR A 183 -1.63 -1.24 -18.08
C TYR A 183 -1.14 -0.88 -19.47
N THR A 184 -0.41 -1.81 -20.06
CA THR A 184 0.08 -1.68 -21.43
C THR A 184 -0.86 -2.44 -22.35
N THR A 185 -1.27 -1.79 -23.43
CA THR A 185 -1.84 -2.44 -24.62
C THR A 185 -0.73 -2.60 -25.66
N ASP A 186 -1.03 -3.23 -26.79
CA ASP A 186 -0.05 -3.46 -27.86
C ASP A 186 0.55 -2.18 -28.49
N ARG A 187 0.04 -0.98 -28.14
CA ARG A 187 0.45 0.30 -28.76
C ARG A 187 0.55 1.49 -27.82
N LYS A 188 0.12 1.31 -26.56
CA LYS A 188 -0.08 2.42 -25.61
C LYS A 188 0.08 1.95 -24.18
N THR A 189 0.66 2.82 -23.37
CA THR A 189 0.56 2.73 -21.91
C THR A 189 -0.63 3.58 -21.46
N VAL A 190 -1.56 2.96 -20.76
CA VAL A 190 -2.75 3.63 -20.24
C VAL A 190 -2.62 3.78 -18.73
N LEU A 191 -2.73 5.01 -18.26
CA LEU A 191 -2.80 5.34 -16.84
C LEU A 191 -4.24 5.63 -16.45
N ARG A 192 -4.68 5.09 -15.31
CA ARG A 192 -6.02 5.32 -14.75
C ARG A 192 -5.91 5.89 -13.35
N PHE A 193 -6.76 6.86 -13.05
CA PHE A 193 -6.83 7.50 -11.75
C PHE A 193 -8.28 7.63 -11.32
N LEU A 194 -8.65 6.96 -10.23
CA LEU A 194 -9.94 7.10 -9.57
C LEU A 194 -9.74 7.89 -8.28
N ARG A 195 -10.24 9.12 -8.26
CA ARG A 195 -10.26 9.96 -7.06
C ARG A 195 -11.56 9.74 -6.32
N PHE A 196 -11.48 9.59 -5.01
CA PHE A 196 -12.65 9.40 -4.16
C PHE A 196 -12.42 9.99 -2.77
N SER A 197 -13.49 10.47 -2.14
CA SER A 197 -13.46 10.82 -0.72
C SER A 197 -13.87 9.64 0.12
N ILE A 198 -13.39 9.63 1.35
CA ILE A 198 -13.68 8.61 2.36
C ILE A 198 -14.25 9.28 3.60
N LYS A 199 -15.27 8.66 4.20
CA LYS A 199 -15.91 9.16 5.41
C LYS A 199 -16.29 8.00 6.33
N LEU A 200 -16.04 8.14 7.63
CA LEU A 200 -16.66 7.27 8.62
C LEU A 200 -18.10 7.71 8.86
N VAL A 201 -19.05 6.83 8.56
CA VAL A 201 -20.47 7.10 8.78
C VAL A 201 -20.86 6.76 10.22
N ASN A 202 -20.34 5.65 10.74
CA ASN A 202 -20.46 5.22 12.14
C ASN A 202 -19.31 4.28 12.49
N GLU A 203 -19.27 3.74 13.71
CA GLU A 203 -18.17 2.89 14.21
C GLU A 203 -17.89 1.62 13.37
N GLU A 204 -18.84 1.20 12.53
CA GLU A 204 -18.76 -0.04 11.75
C GLU A 204 -18.77 0.19 10.23
N LEU A 205 -19.01 1.43 9.76
CA LEU A 205 -19.25 1.74 8.36
C LEU A 205 -18.36 2.88 7.85
N VAL A 206 -17.59 2.58 6.83
CA VAL A 206 -16.85 3.54 6.02
C VAL A 206 -17.54 3.69 4.67
N GLN A 207 -17.86 4.91 4.29
CA GLN A 207 -18.41 5.21 2.97
C GLN A 207 -17.34 5.80 2.06
N LEU A 208 -17.30 5.30 0.84
CA LEU A 208 -16.46 5.82 -0.23
C LEU A 208 -17.35 6.54 -1.25
N THR A 209 -16.96 7.75 -1.66
CA THR A 209 -17.69 8.53 -2.66
C THR A 209 -16.76 8.86 -3.83
N PRO A 210 -17.04 8.38 -5.05
CA PRO A 210 -16.22 8.73 -6.21
C PRO A 210 -16.35 10.22 -6.52
N LEU A 211 -15.23 10.86 -6.81
CA LEU A 211 -15.16 12.29 -7.14
C LEU A 211 -14.86 12.50 -8.62
N SER A 212 -13.89 11.77 -9.16
CA SER A 212 -13.55 11.82 -10.59
C SER A 212 -12.82 10.56 -11.03
N PHE A 213 -12.91 10.27 -12.33
CA PHE A 213 -12.15 9.22 -12.98
C PHE A 213 -11.46 9.77 -14.21
N HIS A 214 -10.16 9.51 -14.34
CA HIS A 214 -9.36 9.98 -15.46
C HIS A 214 -8.60 8.80 -16.07
N THR A 215 -8.58 8.77 -17.40
CA THR A 215 -7.74 7.88 -18.19
C THR A 215 -6.82 8.73 -19.05
N ILE A 216 -5.53 8.42 -19.03
CA ILE A 216 -4.51 9.06 -19.86
C ILE A 216 -3.89 7.96 -20.73
N ASP A 217 -4.08 8.08 -22.04
CA ASP A 217 -3.45 7.21 -23.02
C ASP A 217 -2.14 7.86 -23.46
N MET A 218 -1.02 7.19 -23.17
CA MET A 218 0.30 7.58 -23.65
C MET A 218 0.65 6.70 -24.84
N ASP A 219 0.81 7.31 -26.01
CA ASP A 219 1.39 6.65 -27.20
C ASP A 219 2.80 6.15 -26.85
N ASP A 220 3.18 4.98 -27.39
CA ASP A 220 4.42 4.23 -27.10
C ASP A 220 5.61 5.12 -26.70
N ILE A 221 5.67 5.43 -25.40
CA ILE A 221 6.94 5.52 -24.73
C ILE A 221 7.33 4.06 -24.65
N ASP A 222 8.24 3.62 -25.53
CA ASP A 222 9.07 2.46 -25.27
C ASP A 222 9.41 2.57 -23.79
N CYS A 223 8.75 1.75 -22.96
CA CYS A 223 8.94 1.74 -21.53
C CYS A 223 10.34 1.17 -21.34
N PHE A 224 11.33 2.02 -21.60
CA PHE A 224 12.59 1.97 -20.93
C PHE A 224 12.21 1.87 -19.47
N ALA A 225 12.43 0.68 -18.93
CA ALA A 225 12.71 0.47 -17.54
C ALA A 225 13.99 1.24 -17.16
N ILE A 226 14.05 2.54 -17.47
CA ILE A 226 14.85 3.50 -16.73
C ILE A 226 14.08 3.64 -15.44
N THR A 227 14.41 2.73 -14.53
CA THR A 227 14.50 3.03 -13.11
C THR A 227 15.01 4.46 -12.95
N PHE A 228 14.09 5.41 -12.80
CA PHE A 228 14.38 6.69 -12.19
C PHE A 228 14.68 6.37 -10.72
N SER A 229 15.95 6.11 -10.45
CA SER A 229 16.54 6.41 -9.15
C SER A 229 16.71 7.93 -9.15
N PRO A 230 15.95 8.69 -8.36
CA PRO A 230 16.31 10.08 -8.13
C PRO A 230 17.61 10.04 -7.33
N PHE A 231 18.71 10.44 -7.96
CA PHE A 231 19.79 11.12 -7.27
C PHE A 231 19.53 12.62 -7.39
#